data_AF-A0A091BU51-F1
#
_entry.id   AF-A0A091BU51-F1
#
_cell.length_a   1.000
_cell.length_b   1.000
_cell.length_c   1.000
_cell.angle_alpha   90.00
_cell.angle_beta   90.00
_cell.angle_gamma   90.00
#
_symmetry.space_group_name_H-M   'P 1'
#
loop_
_entity.id
_entity.type
_entity.pdbx_description
1 polymer ?
#
loop_
_entity_poly.entity_id
_entity_poly.type
_entity_poly.pdbx_seq_one_letter_code
_entity_poly.pdbx_strand_id
1 'polypeptide(L)'
;MPMQAFLLSLLLASPAFADEALTFHVTTGGDDLRGGNDNVHLRAYGNDGRLVGSVDNANGLQRLADHTTRQMNLRLQPGVRWQDIGAVELVTTLGGGVGGDNWNLEQLRVTPASDHRRVLFEATGRPLFRFTGEARAKRFPVLVHQCSADAECNNGVGADGAERCLPTPRRIDGQRPRQCQAGQPLGCPPGQVPAADGRRCEPAPLRPVDADGDGVDSVATGGADCDDSDRNRYPGNIEVCDADGFDEDCDLQTGGSRDADGDGFNDSACFNWGPPPGR
;
A
#
# COMPACT_ATOMS: atom_id res chain seq x y z
N MET A 1 -23.89 49.31 11.76
CA MET A 1 -23.57 47.90 12.05
C MET A 1 -23.84 47.08 10.80
N PRO A 2 -22.84 46.70 9.99
CA PRO A 2 -23.08 45.85 8.84
C PRO A 2 -23.04 44.37 9.24
N MET A 3 -24.04 43.61 8.78
CA MET A 3 -24.14 42.15 8.87
C MET A 3 -22.99 41.50 8.09
N GLN A 4 -22.11 40.77 8.77
CA GLN A 4 -21.15 39.87 8.13
C GLN A 4 -21.86 38.59 7.68
N ALA A 5 -21.98 38.41 6.36
CA ALA A 5 -22.37 37.15 5.77
C ALA A 5 -21.16 36.20 5.81
N PHE A 6 -21.28 35.12 6.59
CA PHE A 6 -20.35 34.00 6.54
C PHE A 6 -20.56 33.24 5.22
N LEU A 7 -19.63 33.38 4.29
CA LEU A 7 -19.52 32.49 3.13
C LEU A 7 -19.00 31.13 3.60
N LEU A 8 -19.91 30.16 3.71
CA LEU A 8 -19.56 28.75 3.85
C LEU A 8 -18.94 28.29 2.54
N SER A 9 -17.61 28.21 2.49
CA SER A 9 -16.88 27.65 1.36
C SER A 9 -17.18 26.15 1.26
N LEU A 10 -17.98 25.78 0.26
CA LEU A 10 -18.21 24.38 -0.10
C LEU A 10 -16.91 23.84 -0.70
N LEU A 11 -16.14 23.09 0.09
CA LEU A 11 -15.03 22.27 -0.41
C LEU A 11 -15.61 21.16 -1.29
N LEU A 12 -15.68 21.40 -2.61
CA LEU A 12 -15.86 20.34 -3.60
C LEU A 12 -14.55 19.54 -3.70
N ALA A 13 -14.33 18.62 -2.77
CA ALA A 13 -13.41 17.52 -3.00
C ALA A 13 -14.21 16.38 -3.64
N SER A 14 -14.01 16.14 -4.94
CA SER A 14 -14.33 14.86 -5.55
C SER A 14 -13.12 14.39 -6.34
N PRO A 15 -12.19 13.63 -5.72
CA PRO A 15 -11.11 12.97 -6.43
C PRO A 15 -11.57 11.69 -7.14
N ALA A 16 -12.86 11.32 -7.05
CA ALA A 16 -13.38 10.03 -7.50
C ALA A 16 -13.28 9.76 -9.01
N PHE A 17 -12.94 10.77 -9.83
CA PHE A 17 -12.84 10.61 -11.29
C PHE A 17 -11.46 10.21 -11.81
N ALA A 18 -10.38 10.43 -11.03
CA ALA A 18 -9.01 10.13 -11.49
C ALA A 18 -8.62 8.66 -11.29
N ASP A 19 -9.20 7.99 -10.28
CA ASP A 19 -8.93 6.58 -9.99
C ASP A 19 -9.56 5.60 -10.99
N GLU A 20 -10.52 6.07 -11.79
CA GLU A 20 -11.22 5.30 -12.82
C GLU A 20 -10.66 5.54 -14.24
N ALA A 21 -9.40 5.97 -14.38
CA ALA A 21 -8.82 6.20 -15.70
C ALA A 21 -7.39 5.70 -15.81
N LEU A 22 -7.03 5.29 -17.03
CA LEU A 22 -5.68 4.89 -17.42
C LEU A 22 -5.11 5.91 -18.40
N THR A 23 -3.83 6.22 -18.23
CA THR A 23 -3.05 7.06 -19.14
C THR A 23 -2.07 6.20 -19.93
N PHE A 24 -2.13 6.32 -21.25
CA PHE A 24 -1.28 5.65 -22.21
C PHE A 24 -0.30 6.66 -22.80
N HIS A 25 0.99 6.46 -22.56
CA HIS A 25 2.05 7.14 -23.28
C HIS A 25 2.54 6.23 -24.40
N VAL A 26 2.31 6.67 -25.62
CA VAL A 26 2.56 5.90 -26.84
C VAL A 26 3.62 6.63 -27.65
N THR A 27 4.76 5.99 -27.86
CA THR A 27 5.82 6.50 -28.73
C THR A 27 5.73 5.84 -30.09
N THR A 28 5.55 6.66 -31.12
CA THR A 28 5.56 6.22 -32.52
C THR A 28 6.99 6.09 -33.01
N GLY A 29 7.27 5.02 -33.74
CA GLY A 29 8.56 4.78 -34.38
C GLY A 29 8.66 5.46 -35.74
N GLY A 30 9.40 4.86 -36.67
CA GLY A 30 9.63 5.42 -38.00
C GLY A 30 8.55 5.13 -39.05
N ASP A 31 7.32 4.81 -38.63
CA ASP A 31 6.15 4.67 -39.52
C ASP A 31 4.95 5.19 -38.74
N ASP A 32 4.43 6.34 -39.14
CA ASP A 32 3.47 7.13 -38.37
C ASP A 32 2.07 6.54 -38.37
N LEU A 33 1.17 7.11 -37.57
CA LEU A 33 -0.26 6.87 -37.73
C LEU A 33 -0.89 8.15 -38.27
N ARG A 34 -1.48 8.11 -39.47
CA ARG A 34 -1.89 9.32 -40.22
C ARG A 34 -3.07 10.09 -39.62
N GLY A 35 -3.95 9.44 -38.87
CA GLY A 35 -5.22 10.04 -38.43
C GLY A 35 -6.31 9.98 -39.51
N GLY A 36 -7.39 10.73 -39.33
CA GLY A 36 -8.52 10.71 -40.26
C GLY A 36 -9.23 9.36 -40.28
N ASN A 37 -8.95 8.52 -41.28
CA ASN A 37 -9.49 7.16 -41.39
C ASN A 37 -8.60 6.11 -40.69
N ASP A 38 -7.36 6.46 -40.37
CA ASP A 38 -6.37 5.61 -39.72
C ASP A 38 -6.24 6.04 -38.25
N ASN A 39 -6.80 5.26 -37.34
CA ASN A 39 -6.93 5.62 -35.93
C ASN A 39 -6.57 4.46 -35.01
N VAL A 40 -6.33 4.78 -33.74
CA VAL A 40 -6.12 3.81 -32.68
C VAL A 40 -7.23 3.93 -31.64
N HIS A 41 -7.83 2.80 -31.31
CA HIS A 41 -8.72 2.59 -30.18
C HIS A 41 -7.93 1.99 -29.03
N LEU A 42 -8.29 2.34 -27.81
CA LEU A 42 -7.74 1.71 -26.61
C LEU A 42 -8.83 0.88 -25.94
N ARG A 43 -8.44 -0.29 -25.42
CA ARG A 43 -9.31 -1.16 -24.64
C ARG A 43 -8.60 -1.60 -23.37
N ALA A 44 -9.34 -1.78 -22.29
CA ALA A 44 -8.87 -2.32 -21.03
C ALA A 44 -9.69 -3.55 -20.64
N TYR A 45 -9.02 -4.60 -20.17
CA TYR A 45 -9.61 -5.86 -19.78
C TYR A 45 -9.31 -6.16 -18.32
N GLY A 46 -10.33 -6.60 -17.58
CA GLY A 46 -10.18 -7.06 -16.21
C GLY A 46 -9.35 -8.34 -16.11
N ASN A 47 -8.94 -8.69 -14.90
CA ASN A 47 -8.26 -9.95 -14.62
C ASN A 47 -9.08 -11.18 -15.07
N ASP A 48 -10.42 -11.07 -15.03
CA ASP A 48 -11.37 -12.06 -15.54
C ASP A 48 -11.49 -12.12 -17.07
N GLY A 49 -10.85 -11.18 -17.79
CA GLY A 49 -10.88 -11.05 -19.24
C GLY A 49 -12.07 -10.29 -19.81
N ARG A 50 -12.98 -9.74 -18.99
CA ARG A 50 -14.08 -8.89 -19.47
C ARG A 50 -13.55 -7.54 -19.94
N LEU A 51 -14.18 -6.94 -20.94
CA LEU A 51 -13.90 -5.56 -21.35
C LEU A 51 -14.46 -4.60 -20.29
N VAL A 52 -13.57 -3.85 -19.66
CA VAL A 52 -13.89 -2.96 -18.53
C VAL A 52 -13.63 -1.48 -18.82
N GLY A 53 -13.16 -1.16 -20.03
CA GLY A 53 -13.02 0.20 -20.50
C GLY A 53 -12.63 0.23 -21.97
N SER A 54 -13.06 1.27 -22.69
CA SER A 54 -12.76 1.44 -24.11
C SER A 54 -12.84 2.91 -24.48
N VAL A 55 -12.00 3.33 -25.42
CA VAL A 55 -12.09 4.63 -26.09
C VAL A 55 -11.81 4.45 -27.57
N ASP A 56 -12.74 4.95 -28.39
CA ASP A 56 -12.58 4.95 -29.83
C ASP A 56 -11.88 6.22 -30.31
N ASN A 57 -11.08 6.09 -31.37
CA ASN A 57 -10.30 7.19 -31.93
C ASN A 57 -9.54 7.94 -30.82
N ALA A 58 -8.78 7.20 -30.00
CA ALA A 58 -8.07 7.74 -28.85
C ALA A 58 -7.01 8.79 -29.25
N ASN A 59 -6.53 8.72 -30.49
CA ASN A 59 -5.70 9.75 -31.12
C ASN A 59 -6.49 11.01 -31.55
N GLY A 60 -7.81 11.05 -31.36
CA GLY A 60 -8.67 12.19 -31.69
C GLY A 60 -8.75 12.49 -33.19
N LEU A 61 -8.63 11.46 -34.04
CA LEU A 61 -8.50 11.60 -35.50
C LEU A 61 -7.23 12.34 -35.95
N GLN A 62 -6.29 12.61 -35.03
CA GLN A 62 -5.04 13.32 -35.33
C GLN A 62 -3.92 12.35 -35.68
N ARG A 63 -2.97 12.84 -36.48
CA ARG A 63 -1.73 12.15 -36.79
C ARG A 63 -0.90 11.93 -35.52
N LEU A 64 -0.33 10.74 -35.36
CA LEU A 64 0.77 10.44 -34.43
C LEU A 64 2.06 10.40 -35.23
N ALA A 65 2.79 11.52 -35.26
CA ALA A 65 3.97 11.68 -36.11
C ALA A 65 5.13 10.77 -35.69
N ASP A 66 6.03 10.48 -36.64
CA ASP A 66 7.23 9.68 -36.40
C ASP A 66 8.04 10.20 -35.21
N HIS A 67 8.54 9.27 -34.40
CA HIS A 67 9.40 9.57 -33.24
C HIS A 67 8.79 10.54 -32.22
N THR A 68 7.46 10.61 -32.15
CA THR A 68 6.75 11.42 -31.15
C THR A 68 6.06 10.55 -30.11
N THR A 69 5.97 11.06 -28.89
CA THR A 69 5.17 10.46 -27.82
C THR A 69 3.86 11.21 -27.67
N ARG A 70 2.74 10.47 -27.71
CA ARG A 70 1.39 11.01 -27.46
C ARG A 70 0.82 10.41 -26.19
N GLN A 71 0.21 11.27 -25.38
CA GLN A 71 -0.63 10.87 -24.27
C GLN A 71 -2.07 10.67 -24.75
N MET A 72 -2.65 9.52 -24.41
CA MET A 72 -4.05 9.18 -24.65
C MET A 72 -4.64 8.62 -23.36
N ASN A 73 -5.92 8.88 -23.11
CA ASN A 73 -6.56 8.47 -21.86
C ASN A 73 -7.74 7.53 -22.15
N LEU A 74 -7.90 6.52 -21.30
CA LEU A 74 -9.03 5.60 -21.33
C LEU A 74 -9.73 5.65 -19.98
N ARG A 75 -11.04 5.83 -19.99
CA ARG A 75 -11.87 5.76 -18.78
C ARG A 75 -12.36 4.33 -18.57
N LEU A 76 -12.26 3.86 -17.34
CA LEU A 76 -12.77 2.57 -16.86
C LEU A 76 -14.26 2.68 -16.55
N GLN A 77 -14.95 1.53 -16.57
CA GLN A 77 -16.34 1.42 -16.12
C GLN A 77 -16.44 1.73 -14.61
N PRO A 78 -17.58 2.26 -14.14
CA PRO A 78 -17.76 2.60 -12.73
C PRO A 78 -17.46 1.42 -11.79
N GLY A 79 -16.68 1.69 -10.74
CA GLY A 79 -16.30 0.69 -9.73
C GLY A 79 -15.17 -0.27 -10.14
N VAL A 80 -14.65 -0.16 -11.36
CA VAL A 80 -13.44 -0.89 -11.77
C VAL A 80 -12.21 -0.09 -11.34
N ARG A 81 -11.36 -0.70 -10.51
CA ARG A 81 -10.12 -0.07 -10.07
C ARG A 81 -8.98 -0.46 -10.99
N TRP A 82 -7.96 0.38 -11.08
CA TRP A 82 -6.79 0.10 -11.93
C TRP A 82 -6.02 -1.17 -11.50
N GLN A 83 -6.13 -1.59 -10.23
CA GLN A 83 -5.57 -2.84 -9.70
C GLN A 83 -6.22 -4.09 -10.31
N ASP A 84 -7.46 -3.96 -10.80
CA ASP A 84 -8.24 -5.08 -11.32
C ASP A 84 -8.00 -5.30 -12.84
N ILE A 85 -7.13 -4.49 -13.45
CA ILE A 85 -6.78 -4.53 -14.88
C ILE A 85 -5.73 -5.61 -15.15
N GLY A 86 -6.09 -6.59 -15.98
CA GLY A 86 -5.20 -7.69 -16.37
C GLY A 86 -4.57 -7.52 -17.76
N ALA A 87 -5.12 -6.65 -18.61
CA ALA A 87 -4.54 -6.32 -19.91
C ALA A 87 -5.09 -5.01 -20.47
N VAL A 88 -4.32 -4.40 -21.36
CA VAL A 88 -4.77 -3.35 -22.27
C VAL A 88 -4.58 -3.79 -23.72
N GLU A 89 -5.29 -3.20 -24.66
CA GLU A 89 -5.17 -3.54 -26.08
C GLU A 89 -5.25 -2.27 -26.91
N LEU A 90 -4.36 -2.16 -27.89
CA LEU A 90 -4.41 -1.16 -28.94
C LEU A 90 -5.02 -1.83 -30.17
N VAL A 91 -6.08 -1.24 -30.71
CA VAL A 91 -6.77 -1.72 -31.92
C VAL A 91 -6.76 -0.60 -32.93
N THR A 92 -6.43 -0.89 -34.18
CA THR A 92 -6.27 0.12 -35.22
C THR A 92 -7.27 -0.07 -36.37
N THR A 93 -7.61 1.02 -37.06
CA THR A 93 -8.51 0.99 -38.24
C THR A 93 -7.75 0.89 -39.57
N LEU A 94 -6.42 0.73 -39.51
CA LEU A 94 -5.49 0.86 -40.63
C LEU A 94 -5.92 0.09 -41.88
N GLY A 95 -6.01 0.76 -43.03
CA GLY A 95 -6.38 0.11 -44.30
C GLY A 95 -5.43 -1.02 -44.74
N GLY A 96 -4.11 -0.85 -44.55
CA GLY A 96 -3.07 -1.70 -45.14
C GLY A 96 -3.04 -1.70 -46.67
N GLY A 97 -2.03 -2.36 -47.26
CA GLY A 97 -1.91 -2.54 -48.72
C GLY A 97 -1.56 -1.28 -49.52
N VAL A 98 -1.77 -1.31 -50.84
CA VAL A 98 -1.52 -0.18 -51.74
C VAL A 98 -2.58 0.90 -51.50
N GLY A 99 -2.27 1.85 -50.61
CA GLY A 99 -3.13 2.99 -50.26
C GLY A 99 -3.56 3.06 -48.80
N GLY A 100 -3.28 2.04 -47.99
CA GLY A 100 -3.51 2.08 -46.55
C GLY A 100 -2.27 2.50 -45.75
N ASP A 101 -2.46 2.74 -44.46
CA ASP A 101 -1.38 3.08 -43.53
C ASP A 101 -0.91 1.86 -42.73
N ASN A 102 0.32 1.95 -42.21
CA ASN A 102 0.87 1.04 -41.20
C ASN A 102 1.41 1.90 -40.07
N TRP A 103 1.56 1.37 -38.87
CA TRP A 103 2.05 2.15 -37.74
C TRP A 103 3.05 1.35 -36.90
N ASN A 104 4.20 1.96 -36.63
CA ASN A 104 5.23 1.40 -35.76
C ASN A 104 5.03 1.93 -34.34
N LEU A 105 4.60 1.08 -33.42
CA LEU A 105 4.64 1.37 -31.99
C LEU A 105 6.04 1.05 -31.46
N GLU A 106 6.76 2.05 -30.96
CA GLU A 106 8.13 1.88 -30.43
C GLU A 106 8.15 1.68 -28.91
N GLN A 107 7.35 2.45 -28.17
CA GLN A 107 7.21 2.31 -26.72
C GLN A 107 5.75 2.46 -26.31
N LEU A 108 5.35 1.65 -25.33
CA LEU A 108 4.07 1.80 -24.64
C LEU A 108 4.34 1.82 -23.14
N ARG A 109 3.89 2.89 -22.48
CA ARG A 109 3.84 3.01 -21.02
C ARG A 109 2.42 3.32 -20.57
N VAL A 110 1.92 2.59 -19.58
CA VAL A 110 0.56 2.72 -19.06
C VAL A 110 0.60 2.94 -17.55
N THR A 111 -0.12 3.96 -17.08
CA THR A 111 -0.25 4.30 -15.65
C THR A 111 -1.71 4.51 -15.28
N PRO A 112 -2.08 4.43 -13.99
CA PRO A 112 -3.29 5.10 -13.51
C PRO A 112 -3.21 6.60 -13.81
N ALA A 113 -4.33 7.24 -14.08
CA ALA A 113 -4.40 8.69 -14.24
C ALA A 113 -4.28 9.41 -12.89
N SER A 114 -4.65 8.75 -11.78
CA SER A 114 -4.49 9.28 -10.43
C SER A 114 -3.05 9.24 -9.89
N ASP A 115 -2.22 8.32 -10.38
CA ASP A 115 -0.83 8.17 -9.93
C ASP A 115 0.11 7.71 -11.07
N HIS A 116 0.74 8.67 -11.75
CA HIS A 116 1.70 8.39 -12.83
C HIS A 116 3.02 7.76 -12.37
N ARG A 117 3.28 7.67 -11.06
CA ARG A 117 4.45 6.94 -10.52
C ARG A 117 4.22 5.44 -10.56
N ARG A 118 2.97 4.99 -10.58
CA ARG A 118 2.61 3.58 -10.74
C ARG A 118 2.61 3.21 -12.22
N VAL A 119 3.46 2.25 -12.58
CA VAL A 119 3.56 1.70 -13.93
C VAL A 119 2.81 0.39 -13.97
N LEU A 120 1.74 0.33 -14.75
CA LEU A 120 0.95 -0.88 -14.97
C LEU A 120 1.59 -1.74 -16.07
N PHE A 121 2.16 -1.09 -17.07
CA PHE A 121 2.90 -1.71 -18.16
C PHE A 121 3.92 -0.72 -18.71
N GLU A 122 5.12 -1.21 -19.02
CA GLU A 122 6.12 -0.45 -19.77
C GLU A 122 6.96 -1.41 -20.61
N ALA A 123 7.03 -1.15 -21.91
CA ALA A 123 7.90 -1.89 -22.82
C ALA A 123 8.35 -0.98 -23.96
N THR A 124 9.55 -1.24 -24.47
CA THR A 124 10.16 -0.54 -25.62
C THR A 124 10.70 -1.59 -26.59
N GLY A 125 10.63 -1.34 -27.90
CA GLY A 125 11.17 -2.20 -28.95
C GLY A 125 11.37 -1.43 -30.25
N ARG A 126 11.95 -2.04 -31.29
CA ARG A 126 12.27 -1.39 -32.57
C ARG A 126 11.67 -2.12 -33.79
N PRO A 127 10.36 -2.05 -34.04
CA PRO A 127 9.30 -1.53 -33.18
C PRO A 127 8.90 -2.55 -32.10
N LEU A 128 8.30 -2.09 -30.99
CA LEU A 128 7.63 -2.95 -30.00
C LEU A 128 6.52 -3.77 -30.67
N PHE A 129 5.76 -3.14 -31.56
CA PHE A 129 4.82 -3.83 -32.43
C PHE A 129 4.60 -3.03 -33.72
N ARG A 130 4.54 -3.73 -34.86
CA ARG A 130 4.18 -3.14 -36.15
C ARG A 130 2.73 -3.44 -36.46
N PHE A 131 1.88 -2.43 -36.38
CA PHE A 131 0.48 -2.53 -36.81
C PHE A 131 0.40 -2.45 -38.33
N THR A 132 -0.37 -3.36 -38.91
CA THR A 132 -0.62 -3.42 -40.35
C THR A 132 -2.12 -3.67 -40.60
N GLY A 133 -2.54 -3.62 -41.86
CA GLY A 133 -3.91 -4.00 -42.25
C GLY A 133 -4.29 -5.45 -41.90
N GLU A 134 -3.32 -6.33 -41.66
CA GLU A 134 -3.54 -7.71 -41.21
C GLU A 134 -3.38 -7.85 -39.68
N ALA A 135 -2.42 -7.12 -39.09
CA ALA A 135 -2.11 -7.12 -37.68
C ALA A 135 -2.67 -5.87 -36.99
N ARG A 136 -4.01 -5.76 -36.94
CA ARG A 136 -4.70 -4.53 -36.48
C ARG A 136 -4.80 -4.37 -34.97
N ALA A 137 -4.59 -5.44 -34.20
CA ALA A 137 -4.77 -5.41 -32.76
C ALA A 137 -3.59 -6.08 -32.06
N LYS A 138 -3.13 -5.46 -30.96
CA LYS A 138 -2.14 -6.03 -30.06
C LYS A 138 -2.57 -5.82 -28.63
N ARG A 139 -2.71 -6.94 -27.91
CA ARG A 139 -2.98 -6.96 -26.49
C ARG A 139 -1.68 -6.99 -25.70
N PHE A 140 -1.57 -6.10 -24.73
CA PHE A 140 -0.49 -5.99 -23.77
C PHE A 140 -1.01 -6.35 -22.38
N PRO A 141 -0.57 -7.48 -21.82
CA PRO A 141 -0.91 -7.86 -20.45
C PRO A 141 -0.34 -6.85 -19.45
N VAL A 142 -1.14 -6.52 -18.45
CA VAL A 142 -0.78 -5.59 -17.36
C VAL A 142 -0.57 -6.42 -16.10
N LEU A 143 0.55 -6.23 -15.43
CA LEU A 143 0.89 -6.98 -14.22
C LEU A 143 1.22 -5.97 -13.12
N VAL A 144 0.22 -5.66 -12.32
CA VAL A 144 0.28 -4.59 -11.32
C VAL A 144 1.14 -4.93 -10.10
N HIS A 145 1.49 -6.20 -9.92
CA HIS A 145 2.31 -6.71 -8.81
C HIS A 145 3.18 -7.88 -9.29
N GLN A 146 4.07 -7.63 -10.24
CA GLN A 146 5.05 -8.64 -10.64
C GLN A 146 5.91 -9.03 -9.43
N CYS A 147 6.20 -10.32 -9.34
CA CYS A 147 7.01 -10.86 -8.27
C CYS A 147 7.89 -11.99 -8.80
N SER A 148 9.01 -12.24 -8.14
CA SER A 148 9.82 -13.44 -8.38
C SER A 148 9.68 -14.48 -7.27
N ALA A 149 9.44 -14.01 -6.04
CA ALA A 149 9.26 -14.82 -4.84
C ALA A 149 8.11 -14.32 -3.96
N ASP A 150 7.58 -15.20 -3.09
CA ASP A 150 6.48 -14.86 -2.16
C ASP A 150 6.84 -13.71 -1.20
N ALA A 151 8.12 -13.56 -0.85
CA ALA A 151 8.57 -12.51 0.06
C ALA A 151 8.35 -11.09 -0.49
N GLU A 152 8.37 -10.92 -1.82
CA GLU A 152 8.07 -9.64 -2.48
C GLU A 152 6.58 -9.29 -2.40
N CYS A 153 5.74 -10.29 -2.16
CA CYS A 153 4.31 -10.10 -2.04
C CYS A 153 3.89 -9.75 -0.62
N ASN A 154 4.65 -10.17 0.39
CA ASN A 154 4.32 -10.03 1.80
C ASN A 154 4.21 -8.55 2.23
N ASN A 155 3.00 -8.15 2.61
CA ASN A 155 2.62 -6.82 3.07
C ASN A 155 2.81 -6.63 4.60
N GLY A 156 3.21 -7.68 5.33
CA GLY A 156 3.41 -7.67 6.79
C GLY A 156 2.14 -7.86 7.62
N VAL A 157 1.00 -8.13 6.98
CA VAL A 157 -0.33 -8.26 7.59
C VAL A 157 -0.78 -9.71 7.59
N GLY A 158 -0.15 -10.54 8.41
CA GLY A 158 -0.43 -11.99 8.44
C GLY A 158 -1.89 -12.42 8.64
N ALA A 159 -2.75 -11.52 9.15
CA ALA A 159 -4.18 -11.77 9.33
C ALA A 159 -4.95 -11.98 8.01
N ASP A 160 -4.46 -11.44 6.89
CA ASP A 160 -5.02 -11.71 5.56
C ASP A 160 -4.43 -12.98 4.89
N GLY A 161 -3.47 -13.62 5.56
CA GLY A 161 -2.85 -14.87 5.16
C GLY A 161 -1.57 -14.69 4.34
N ALA A 162 -0.82 -15.78 4.16
CA ALA A 162 0.43 -15.73 3.42
C ALA A 162 0.23 -15.39 1.94
N GLU A 163 0.65 -14.19 1.53
CA GLU A 163 0.64 -13.75 0.14
C GLU A 163 1.63 -14.56 -0.71
N ARG A 164 1.21 -14.94 -1.92
CA ARG A 164 1.94 -15.87 -2.78
C ARG A 164 2.25 -15.26 -4.12
N CYS A 165 3.47 -15.51 -4.59
CA CYS A 165 3.90 -15.17 -5.94
C CYS A 165 3.55 -16.31 -6.90
N LEU A 166 2.33 -16.27 -7.43
CA LEU A 166 1.77 -17.35 -8.23
C LEU A 166 1.86 -17.05 -9.74
N PRO A 167 2.15 -18.05 -10.58
CA PRO A 167 2.10 -17.86 -12.02
C PRO A 167 0.69 -17.48 -12.46
N THR A 168 0.60 -16.46 -13.31
CA THR A 168 -0.69 -16.08 -13.89
C THR A 168 -1.17 -17.15 -14.88
N PRO A 169 -2.50 -17.32 -15.06
CA PRO A 169 -3.03 -18.27 -16.04
C PRO A 169 -2.65 -17.90 -17.48
N ARG A 170 -2.39 -16.61 -17.75
CA ARG A 170 -2.03 -16.10 -19.08
C ARG A 170 -0.55 -16.35 -19.39
N ARG A 171 -0.26 -16.67 -20.65
CA ARG A 171 1.11 -16.67 -21.19
C ARG A 171 1.35 -15.38 -21.97
N ILE A 172 2.56 -14.84 -21.83
CA ILE A 172 3.05 -13.67 -22.56
C ILE A 172 4.36 -14.08 -23.21
N ASP A 173 4.45 -14.04 -24.54
CA ASP A 173 5.67 -14.41 -25.28
C ASP A 173 6.27 -15.76 -24.83
N GLY A 174 5.40 -16.75 -24.59
CA GLY A 174 5.76 -18.08 -24.12
C GLY A 174 6.05 -18.20 -22.61
N GLN A 175 6.29 -17.09 -21.92
CA GLN A 175 6.53 -17.02 -20.48
C GLN A 175 5.21 -17.02 -19.69
N ARG A 176 5.24 -17.56 -18.46
CA ARG A 176 4.16 -17.42 -17.47
C ARG A 176 4.62 -16.43 -16.40
N PRO A 177 4.31 -15.13 -16.53
CA PRO A 177 4.69 -14.17 -15.51
C PRO A 177 3.99 -14.52 -14.19
N ARG A 178 4.56 -14.07 -13.07
CA ARG A 178 4.00 -14.28 -11.73
C ARG A 178 3.47 -12.98 -11.18
N GLN A 179 2.44 -13.07 -10.35
CA GLN A 179 1.83 -11.93 -9.69
C GLN A 179 1.53 -12.27 -8.24
N CYS A 180 1.60 -11.26 -7.37
CA CYS A 180 1.16 -11.39 -6.00
C CYS A 180 -0.34 -11.67 -5.94
N GLN A 181 -0.68 -12.73 -5.22
CA GLN A 181 -2.05 -13.11 -4.89
C GLN A 181 -2.20 -13.07 -3.37
N ALA A 182 -3.32 -12.49 -2.93
CA ALA A 182 -3.69 -12.44 -1.53
C ALA A 182 -3.70 -13.85 -0.92
N GLY A 183 -3.30 -13.95 0.35
CA GLY A 183 -3.38 -15.18 1.10
C GLY A 183 -4.81 -15.58 1.43
N GLN A 184 -4.95 -16.78 2.01
CA GLN A 184 -6.15 -17.15 2.74
C GLN A 184 -5.86 -16.95 4.22
N PRO A 185 -6.75 -16.28 4.99
CA PRO A 185 -6.56 -16.09 6.41
C PRO A 185 -6.28 -17.42 7.13
N LEU A 186 -5.18 -17.45 7.88
CA LEU A 186 -4.79 -18.63 8.66
C LEU A 186 -5.65 -18.70 9.93
N GLY A 187 -6.44 -19.75 10.08
CA GLY A 187 -7.18 -20.01 11.31
C GLY A 187 -6.23 -20.49 12.42
N CYS A 188 -6.05 -19.68 13.47
CA CYS A 188 -5.18 -20.02 14.59
C CYS A 188 -5.96 -20.59 15.79
N PRO A 189 -5.36 -21.52 16.57
CA PRO A 189 -5.94 -22.00 17.82
C PRO A 189 -6.16 -20.87 18.85
N PRO A 190 -7.02 -21.08 19.87
CA PRO A 190 -7.17 -20.13 20.96
C PRO A 190 -5.83 -19.77 21.62
N GLY A 191 -5.62 -18.48 21.87
CA GLY A 191 -4.36 -17.95 22.43
C GLY A 191 -3.23 -17.77 21.42
N GLN A 192 -3.51 -17.91 20.11
CA GLN A 192 -2.54 -17.65 19.05
C GLN A 192 -3.11 -16.72 17.98
N VAL A 193 -2.22 -15.99 17.30
CA VAL A 193 -2.52 -15.12 16.15
C VAL A 193 -1.62 -15.46 14.96
N PRO A 194 -2.02 -15.15 13.72
CA PRO A 194 -1.12 -15.31 12.58
C PRO A 194 0.14 -14.44 12.74
N ALA A 195 1.30 -15.04 12.52
CA ALA A 195 2.57 -14.33 12.39
C ALA A 195 2.48 -13.30 11.26
N ALA A 196 3.32 -12.26 11.27
CA ALA A 196 3.28 -11.20 10.25
C ALA A 196 3.37 -11.67 8.79
N ASP A 197 3.96 -12.84 8.53
CA ASP A 197 4.04 -13.44 7.19
C ASP A 197 2.82 -14.29 6.80
N GLY A 198 1.85 -14.47 7.70
CA GLY A 198 0.64 -15.26 7.51
C GLY A 198 0.87 -16.77 7.34
N ARG A 199 2.08 -17.28 7.62
CA ARG A 199 2.47 -18.69 7.36
C ARG A 199 2.37 -19.60 8.57
N ARG A 200 2.33 -19.04 9.77
CA ARG A 200 2.27 -19.79 11.02
C ARG A 200 1.45 -19.03 12.06
N CYS A 201 1.04 -19.74 13.09
CA CYS A 201 0.49 -19.13 14.29
C CYS A 201 1.59 -18.89 15.31
N GLU A 202 1.48 -17.79 16.04
CA GLU A 202 2.37 -17.40 17.13
C GLU A 202 1.52 -17.12 18.38
N PRO A 203 2.08 -17.25 19.59
CA PRO A 203 1.39 -16.86 20.81
C PRO A 203 0.81 -15.45 20.66
N ALA A 204 -0.46 -15.29 21.02
CA ALA A 204 -1.07 -13.98 21.04
C ALA A 204 -0.30 -13.08 22.01
N PRO A 205 -0.17 -11.77 21.71
CA PRO A 205 0.34 -10.81 22.68
C PRO A 205 -0.41 -10.97 24.00
N LEU A 206 0.34 -10.98 25.11
CA LEU A 206 -0.28 -10.96 26.42
C LEU A 206 -1.17 -9.72 26.51
N ARG A 207 -2.38 -9.91 27.04
CA ARG A 207 -3.25 -8.76 27.32
C ARG A 207 -2.64 -8.06 28.53
N PRO A 208 -2.34 -6.75 28.43
CA PRO A 208 -1.87 -6.01 29.58
C PRO A 208 -2.92 -6.07 30.69
N VAL A 209 -2.46 -6.28 31.91
CA VAL A 209 -3.30 -6.35 33.12
C VAL A 209 -2.64 -5.48 34.18
N ASP A 210 -3.37 -4.48 34.63
CA ASP A 210 -3.13 -3.76 35.87
C ASP A 210 -3.72 -4.59 37.03
N ALA A 211 -2.83 -5.14 37.87
CA ALA A 211 -3.17 -6.19 38.83
C ALA A 211 -3.78 -5.65 40.14
N ASP A 212 -3.37 -4.46 40.58
CA ASP A 212 -3.78 -3.84 41.84
C ASP A 212 -4.55 -2.51 41.67
N GLY A 213 -4.68 -2.04 40.42
CA GLY A 213 -5.49 -0.91 40.02
C GLY A 213 -4.83 0.45 40.23
N ASP A 214 -3.53 0.59 40.02
CA ASP A 214 -2.80 1.87 40.04
C ASP A 214 -2.67 2.54 38.66
N GLY A 215 -3.03 1.84 37.59
CA GLY A 215 -2.97 2.32 36.23
C GLY A 215 -1.69 1.95 35.47
N VAL A 216 -0.80 1.13 36.02
CA VAL A 216 0.36 0.56 35.36
C VAL A 216 0.15 -0.94 35.14
N ASP A 217 0.49 -1.43 33.94
CA ASP A 217 0.34 -2.84 33.61
C ASP A 217 1.45 -3.68 34.26
N SER A 218 1.10 -4.90 34.68
CA SER A 218 1.99 -5.92 35.24
C SER A 218 3.14 -6.30 34.32
N VAL A 219 4.35 -6.41 34.88
CA VAL A 219 5.53 -6.97 34.19
C VAL A 219 5.28 -8.38 33.63
N ALA A 220 4.45 -9.19 34.29
CA ALA A 220 4.11 -10.53 33.82
C ALA A 220 3.32 -10.51 32.51
N THR A 221 2.65 -9.39 32.20
CA THR A 221 1.91 -9.15 30.96
C THR A 221 2.62 -8.19 29.99
N GLY A 222 3.87 -7.83 30.28
CA GLY A 222 4.70 -6.96 29.45
C GLY A 222 4.61 -5.47 29.78
N GLY A 223 4.04 -5.12 30.93
CA GLY A 223 4.02 -3.76 31.47
C GLY A 223 5.26 -3.44 32.35
N ALA A 224 5.13 -2.44 33.22
CA ALA A 224 6.22 -1.85 33.99
C ALA A 224 6.00 -1.82 35.51
N ASP A 225 4.85 -2.28 36.00
CA ASP A 225 4.51 -2.34 37.42
C ASP A 225 5.48 -3.29 38.15
N CYS A 226 6.16 -2.77 39.17
CA CYS A 226 7.16 -3.52 39.93
C CYS A 226 6.57 -4.29 41.12
N ASP A 227 5.32 -4.02 41.51
CA ASP A 227 4.62 -4.74 42.58
C ASP A 227 3.11 -4.81 42.30
N ASP A 228 2.74 -5.86 41.56
CA ASP A 228 1.36 -6.23 41.18
C ASP A 228 0.37 -6.42 42.37
N SER A 229 0.80 -6.18 43.62
CA SER A 229 0.00 -6.34 44.83
C SER A 229 -0.17 -5.04 45.64
N ASP A 230 0.51 -3.95 45.29
CA ASP A 230 0.45 -2.68 46.00
C ASP A 230 0.39 -1.46 45.06
N ARG A 231 -0.81 -0.92 44.94
CA ARG A 231 -1.15 0.25 44.10
C ARG A 231 -0.41 1.55 44.41
N ASN A 232 0.45 1.57 45.42
CA ASN A 232 1.32 2.71 45.73
C ASN A 232 2.77 2.44 45.32
N ARG A 233 3.04 1.37 44.56
CA ARG A 233 4.38 0.98 44.10
C ARG A 233 4.41 0.85 42.58
N TYR A 234 4.53 1.98 41.90
CA TYR A 234 4.52 2.03 40.45
C TYR A 234 5.49 3.06 39.88
N PRO A 235 5.99 2.85 38.64
CA PRO A 235 6.92 3.77 37.99
C PRO A 235 6.51 5.24 38.08
N GLY A 236 7.35 6.03 38.76
CA GLY A 236 7.18 7.48 38.88
C GLY A 236 6.12 7.94 39.90
N ASN A 237 5.70 7.07 40.83
CA ASN A 237 4.97 7.52 42.01
C ASN A 237 5.81 8.50 42.85
N ILE A 238 5.18 9.19 43.80
CA ILE A 238 5.90 10.07 44.72
C ILE A 238 6.54 9.22 45.82
N GLU A 239 7.85 9.28 45.83
CA GLU A 239 8.72 8.73 46.86
C GLU A 239 8.52 9.38 48.23
N VAL A 240 8.32 8.54 49.24
CA VAL A 240 8.14 8.93 50.63
C VAL A 240 9.44 8.64 51.39
N CYS A 241 9.92 9.66 52.12
CA CYS A 241 11.02 9.43 53.04
C CYS A 241 10.49 8.76 54.32
N ASP A 242 10.67 7.44 54.42
CA ASP A 242 10.32 6.63 55.58
C ASP A 242 11.49 5.75 56.06
N ALA A 243 11.37 5.20 57.27
CA ALA A 243 12.45 4.43 57.89
C ALA A 243 12.49 2.94 57.46
N ASP A 244 11.42 2.45 56.82
CA ASP A 244 11.30 1.09 56.31
C ASP A 244 11.96 0.96 54.92
N GLY A 245 12.18 2.09 54.25
CA GLY A 245 12.80 2.23 52.94
C GLY A 245 11.96 1.63 51.82
N PHE A 246 10.66 1.94 51.88
CA PHE A 246 9.67 1.48 50.93
C PHE A 246 9.83 2.22 49.59
N ASP A 247 9.97 1.46 48.51
CA ASP A 247 10.17 1.99 47.16
C ASP A 247 8.80 2.14 46.47
N GLU A 248 8.30 3.38 46.42
CA GLU A 248 7.01 3.70 45.80
C GLU A 248 7.10 3.87 44.28
N ASP A 249 8.24 4.30 43.76
CA ASP A 249 8.36 4.69 42.35
C ASP A 249 9.08 3.68 41.45
N CYS A 250 9.42 2.51 42.00
CA CYS A 250 10.15 1.43 41.34
C CYS A 250 11.57 1.84 40.91
N ASP A 251 12.15 2.88 41.52
CA ASP A 251 13.52 3.32 41.33
C ASP A 251 14.29 3.24 42.65
N LEU A 252 15.32 2.41 42.69
CA LEU A 252 16.14 2.25 43.90
C LEU A 252 17.13 3.40 44.11
N GLN A 253 17.15 4.37 43.20
CA GLN A 253 18.01 5.55 43.27
C GLN A 253 17.28 6.76 43.87
N THR A 254 15.98 6.65 44.09
CA THR A 254 15.16 7.61 44.80
C THR A 254 14.96 7.14 46.25
N GLY A 255 14.46 8.02 47.12
CA GLY A 255 14.26 7.74 48.55
C GLY A 255 13.53 8.86 49.28
N GLY A 256 12.73 9.62 48.53
CA GLY A 256 12.04 10.82 48.99
C GLY A 256 12.96 12.01 49.30
N SER A 257 12.40 13.05 49.91
CA SER A 257 13.15 14.22 50.35
C SER A 257 12.57 14.78 51.63
N ARG A 258 13.41 14.85 52.67
CA ARG A 258 13.09 15.42 53.98
C ARG A 258 14.39 15.88 54.61
N ASP A 259 14.42 17.11 55.12
CA ASP A 259 15.55 17.69 55.84
C ASP A 259 14.99 18.20 57.18
N ALA A 260 15.03 17.34 58.21
CA ALA A 260 14.40 17.62 59.49
C ALA A 260 15.26 18.51 60.40
N ASP A 261 16.58 18.52 60.22
CA ASP A 261 17.51 19.32 61.03
C ASP A 261 17.97 20.62 60.36
N GLY A 262 17.63 20.80 59.08
CA GLY A 262 17.83 22.03 58.32
C GLY A 262 19.26 22.25 57.84
N ASP A 263 20.02 21.17 57.66
CA ASP A 263 21.43 21.24 57.27
C ASP A 263 21.64 21.29 55.74
N GLY A 264 20.56 21.15 54.97
CA GLY A 264 20.56 21.18 53.51
C GLY A 264 20.81 19.81 52.86
N PHE A 265 20.88 18.72 53.61
CA PHE A 265 20.93 17.35 53.12
C PHE A 265 19.65 16.59 53.50
N ASN A 266 19.32 15.55 52.74
CA ASN A 266 18.22 14.68 53.11
C ASN A 266 18.57 13.87 54.36
N ASP A 267 17.57 13.65 55.22
CA ASP A 267 17.65 12.80 56.40
C ASP A 267 18.23 11.44 56.00
N SER A 268 19.10 10.87 56.83
CA SER A 268 19.68 9.54 56.56
C SER A 268 18.67 8.40 56.56
N ALA A 269 17.42 8.67 56.96
CA ALA A 269 16.30 7.74 56.85
C ALA A 269 15.70 7.71 55.43
N CYS A 270 15.96 8.71 54.60
CA CYS A 270 15.48 8.77 53.22
C CYS A 270 16.31 7.84 52.32
N PHE A 271 15.92 6.57 52.23
CA PHE A 271 16.57 5.55 51.38
C PHE A 271 15.55 4.50 50.92
N ASN A 272 15.82 3.83 49.80
CA ASN A 272 15.04 2.67 49.35
C ASN A 272 15.85 1.37 49.49
N TRP A 273 15.23 0.33 50.07
CA TRP A 273 15.68 -1.05 49.88
C TRP A 273 14.79 -1.68 48.83
N GLY A 274 15.34 -1.95 47.64
CA GLY A 274 14.61 -2.67 46.62
C GLY A 274 14.04 -4.00 47.14
N PRO A 275 13.00 -4.53 46.49
CA PRO A 275 12.02 -5.38 47.15
C PRO A 275 12.67 -6.58 47.88
N PRO A 276 12.28 -6.90 49.14
CA PRO A 276 12.61 -8.18 49.76
C PRO A 276 12.06 -9.36 48.92
N PRO A 277 12.72 -10.53 48.94
CA PRO A 277 12.41 -11.64 48.03
C PRO A 277 11.08 -12.31 48.36
N GLY A 278 10.09 -12.20 47.46
CA GLY A 278 8.73 -12.59 47.82
C GLY A 278 7.74 -12.93 46.71
N ARG A 279 8.17 -13.69 45.69
CA ARG A 279 7.37 -14.60 44.83
C ARG A 279 6.19 -14.07 44.02
#